data_AF-A0A2T2RYS0-F1
#
_entry.id   AF-A0A2T2RYS0-F1
#
_cell.length_a   1.000
_cell.length_b   1.000
_cell.length_c   1.000
_cell.angle_alpha   90.00
_cell.angle_beta   90.00
_cell.angle_gamma   90.00
#
_symmetry.space_group_name_H-M   'P 1'
#
loop_
_entity.id
_entity.type
_entity.pdbx_description
1 polymer ?
#
loop_
_entity_poly.entity_id
_entity_poly.type
_entity_poly.pdbx_seq_one_letter_code
_entity_poly.pdbx_strand_id
1 'polypeptide(L)'
;MSYRAFVVAVLALCVGVLTACSEGPAATVTATDRQQLTYDQVIGTGLANKCPQLSETSRGKLDIEPGRSYAIRDMCLQPTDYFAKEEPVTQRQDPEFVPGKLLTRATTSLEQIRGKLEVDDRGNLTLREEDGIDFQPITIQLPGGKEVPFMFTVKGLVANAQSAAPAITTSTDFQGQYVVTPYRGGGFLDTRGRGPASGYDSALGLPAKADSDELARENIKQLTTDRGNIDLKVAKVNANTGEIAGTFESEQPSHTDMGAKEPEDVRVRGVFYARVAEAL
;
A
#
# COMPACT_ATOMS: atom_id res chain seq x y z
N MET A 1 -59.88 -8.13 10.13
CA MET A 1 -58.80 -9.13 10.24
C MET A 1 -57.94 -9.26 8.97
N SER A 2 -58.24 -8.56 7.86
CA SER A 2 -57.57 -8.74 6.56
C SER A 2 -56.20 -8.03 6.40
N TYR A 3 -55.88 -7.01 7.20
CA TYR A 3 -54.63 -6.26 7.05
C TYR A 3 -53.44 -6.85 7.80
N ARG A 4 -53.68 -7.74 8.77
CA ARG A 4 -52.60 -8.34 9.58
C ARG A 4 -51.72 -9.27 8.75
N ALA A 5 -52.32 -10.09 7.89
CA ALA A 5 -51.57 -10.97 7.00
C ALA A 5 -50.74 -10.20 5.97
N PHE A 6 -51.28 -9.09 5.45
CA PHE A 6 -50.59 -8.23 4.50
C PHE A 6 -49.41 -7.49 5.15
N VAL A 7 -49.59 -6.94 6.35
CA VAL A 7 -48.50 -6.28 7.09
C VAL A 7 -47.40 -7.28 7.45
N VAL A 8 -47.74 -8.50 7.88
CA VAL A 8 -46.74 -9.55 8.18
C VAL A 8 -45.98 -9.97 6.92
N ALA A 9 -46.65 -10.10 5.78
CA ALA A 9 -46.00 -10.45 4.51
C ALA A 9 -45.03 -9.36 4.02
N VAL A 10 -45.44 -8.08 4.12
CA VAL A 10 -44.57 -6.94 3.76
C VAL A 10 -43.39 -6.83 4.72
N LEU A 11 -43.60 -7.06 6.02
CA LEU A 11 -42.52 -6.98 7.01
C LEU A 11 -41.54 -8.15 6.88
N ALA A 12 -42.02 -9.35 6.56
CA ALA A 12 -41.17 -10.50 6.23
C ALA A 12 -40.38 -10.29 4.93
N LEU A 13 -40.99 -9.66 3.91
CA LEU A 13 -40.30 -9.29 2.67
C LEU A 13 -39.22 -8.23 2.93
N CYS A 14 -39.52 -7.18 3.72
CA CYS A 14 -38.56 -6.13 4.05
C CYS A 14 -37.39 -6.67 4.87
N VAL A 15 -37.64 -7.54 5.85
CA VAL A 15 -36.57 -8.18 6.63
C VAL A 15 -35.76 -9.16 5.77
N GLY A 16 -36.41 -9.91 4.86
CA GLY A 16 -35.73 -10.84 3.95
C GLY A 16 -34.88 -10.15 2.87
N VAL A 17 -35.31 -8.98 2.38
CA VAL A 17 -34.53 -8.19 1.41
C VAL A 17 -33.36 -7.46 2.10
N LEU A 18 -33.55 -7.01 3.34
CA LEU A 18 -32.46 -6.41 4.13
C LEU A 18 -31.37 -7.41 4.50
N THR A 19 -31.69 -8.70 4.69
CA THR A 19 -30.70 -9.76 4.96
C THR A 19 -30.07 -10.34 3.69
N ALA A 20 -30.76 -10.29 2.54
CA ALA A 20 -30.21 -10.76 1.26
C ALA A 20 -29.25 -9.75 0.61
N CYS A 21 -29.39 -8.45 0.93
CA CYS A 21 -28.53 -7.37 0.44
C CYS A 21 -27.53 -6.84 1.49
N SER A 22 -27.49 -7.41 2.70
CA SER A 22 -26.38 -7.15 3.59
C SER A 22 -25.19 -8.01 3.12
N GLU A 23 -24.32 -7.42 2.30
CA GLU A 23 -22.90 -7.73 2.44
C GLU A 23 -22.58 -7.48 3.92
N GLY A 24 -22.51 -8.56 4.72
CA GLY A 24 -22.14 -8.47 6.12
C GLY A 24 -20.82 -7.72 6.24
N PRO A 25 -20.51 -7.12 7.41
CA PRO A 25 -19.22 -6.47 7.61
C PRO A 25 -18.15 -7.45 7.15
N ALA A 26 -17.37 -7.04 6.15
CA ALA A 26 -16.32 -7.88 5.57
C ALA A 26 -15.56 -8.50 6.73
N ALA A 27 -15.62 -9.83 6.86
CA ALA A 27 -15.19 -10.54 8.06
C ALA A 27 -13.87 -9.95 8.54
N THR A 28 -13.91 -9.27 9.69
CA THR A 28 -12.73 -8.66 10.30
C THR A 28 -11.87 -9.80 10.78
N VAL A 29 -10.87 -10.17 9.99
CA VAL A 29 -9.93 -11.23 10.36
C VAL A 29 -8.93 -10.63 11.35
N THR A 30 -9.00 -11.05 12.61
CA THR A 30 -7.96 -10.72 13.59
C THR A 30 -6.72 -11.57 13.36
N ALA A 31 -5.59 -11.20 13.98
CA ALA A 31 -4.38 -12.01 13.89
C ALA A 31 -4.60 -13.43 14.44
N THR A 32 -5.41 -13.57 15.50
CA THR A 32 -5.78 -14.87 16.09
C THR A 32 -6.64 -15.70 15.14
N ASP A 33 -7.64 -15.08 14.50
CA ASP A 33 -8.48 -15.80 13.53
C ASP A 33 -7.63 -16.30 12.35
N ARG A 34 -6.69 -15.47 11.88
CA ARG A 34 -5.76 -15.83 10.79
C ARG A 34 -4.87 -17.02 11.15
N GLN A 35 -4.51 -17.19 12.43
CA GLN A 35 -3.74 -18.35 12.91
C GLN A 35 -4.57 -19.64 13.01
N GLN A 36 -5.89 -19.54 13.13
CA GLN A 36 -6.78 -20.71 13.19
C GLN A 36 -7.18 -21.21 11.81
N LEU A 37 -7.07 -20.37 10.78
CA LEU A 37 -7.37 -20.74 9.40
C LEU A 37 -6.21 -21.51 8.76
N THR A 38 -6.57 -22.61 8.11
CA THR A 38 -5.64 -23.39 7.27
C THR A 38 -5.53 -22.79 5.87
N TYR A 39 -4.48 -23.14 5.14
CA TYR A 39 -4.28 -22.69 3.76
C TYR A 39 -5.50 -22.95 2.86
N ASP A 40 -6.08 -24.15 2.96
CA ASP A 40 -7.23 -24.56 2.14
C ASP A 40 -8.50 -23.76 2.45
N GLN A 41 -8.61 -23.19 3.65
CA GLN A 41 -9.71 -22.30 4.01
C GLN A 41 -9.51 -20.87 3.51
N VAL A 42 -8.27 -20.49 3.19
CA VAL A 42 -7.90 -19.13 2.76
C VAL A 42 -7.80 -19.03 1.23
N ILE A 43 -7.34 -20.09 0.56
CA ILE A 43 -7.14 -20.09 -0.89
C ILE A 43 -8.43 -19.70 -1.65
N GLY A 44 -8.31 -18.74 -2.57
CA GLY A 44 -9.43 -18.27 -3.40
C GLY A 44 -10.42 -17.32 -2.73
N THR A 45 -10.34 -17.10 -1.41
CA THR A 45 -11.26 -16.21 -0.68
C THR A 45 -10.91 -14.71 -0.80
N GLY A 46 -9.67 -14.40 -1.17
CA GLY A 46 -9.11 -13.04 -1.13
C GLY A 46 -8.64 -12.59 0.27
N LEU A 47 -8.85 -13.40 1.32
CA LEU A 47 -8.39 -13.08 2.68
C LEU A 47 -6.87 -12.98 2.80
N ALA A 48 -6.12 -13.69 1.93
CA ALA A 48 -4.66 -13.64 1.91
C ALA A 48 -4.08 -12.26 1.56
N ASN A 49 -4.86 -11.38 0.92
CA ASN A 49 -4.46 -10.01 0.61
C ASN A 49 -4.98 -9.00 1.64
N LYS A 50 -5.54 -9.45 2.78
CA LYS A 50 -6.09 -8.57 3.82
C LYS A 50 -5.20 -8.56 5.06
N CYS A 51 -4.90 -7.36 5.55
CA CYS A 51 -4.19 -7.20 6.81
C CYS A 51 -5.07 -7.61 8.00
N PRO A 52 -4.47 -8.18 9.06
CA PRO A 52 -5.16 -8.40 10.32
C PRO A 52 -5.75 -7.10 10.88
N GLN A 53 -6.88 -7.18 11.55
CA GLN A 53 -7.50 -6.04 12.21
C GLN A 53 -7.59 -6.23 13.73
N LEU A 54 -7.55 -5.11 14.45
CA LEU A 54 -7.79 -5.07 15.89
C LEU A 54 -9.24 -4.67 16.20
N SER A 55 -9.76 -5.14 17.33
CA SER A 55 -11.07 -4.73 17.85
C SER A 55 -11.14 -3.21 18.04
N GLU A 56 -12.31 -2.62 17.80
CA GLU A 56 -12.59 -1.19 18.01
C GLU A 56 -12.36 -0.72 19.46
N THR A 57 -12.41 -1.65 20.42
CA THR A 57 -12.14 -1.37 21.83
C THR A 57 -10.66 -1.31 22.18
N SER A 58 -9.77 -1.61 21.23
CA SER A 58 -8.31 -1.64 21.45
C SER A 58 -7.72 -0.24 21.44
N ARG A 59 -7.90 0.50 22.53
CA ARG A 59 -7.34 1.86 22.74
C ARG A 59 -6.27 1.86 23.84
N GLY A 60 -5.43 0.83 23.83
CA GLY A 60 -4.37 0.67 24.82
C GLY A 60 -3.23 1.67 24.65
N LYS A 61 -2.23 1.51 25.50
CA LYS A 61 -0.95 2.18 25.46
C LYS A 61 0.13 1.10 25.51
N LEU A 62 1.05 1.11 24.54
CA LEU A 62 2.20 0.24 24.55
C LEU A 62 3.40 1.05 25.05
N ASP A 63 3.83 0.79 26.27
CA ASP A 63 5.01 1.44 26.85
C ASP A 63 6.28 0.91 26.20
N ILE A 64 7.18 1.81 25.83
CA ILE A 64 8.47 1.52 25.22
C ILE A 64 9.55 1.91 26.24
N GLU A 65 10.18 0.93 26.86
CA GLU A 65 11.16 1.17 27.91
C GLU A 65 12.49 1.65 27.30
N PRO A 66 13.03 2.81 27.73
CA PRO A 66 14.36 3.25 27.30
C PRO A 66 15.42 2.22 27.65
N GLY A 67 16.35 1.96 26.72
CA GLY A 67 17.44 1.00 26.90
C GLY A 67 17.10 -0.45 26.51
N ARG A 68 15.85 -0.75 26.16
CA ARG A 68 15.48 -2.01 25.50
C ARG A 68 15.46 -1.84 23.99
N SER A 69 15.71 -2.95 23.29
CA SER A 69 15.62 -3.00 21.83
C SER A 69 14.23 -3.50 21.42
N TYR A 70 13.61 -2.85 20.45
CA TYR A 70 12.30 -3.23 19.93
C TYR A 70 12.38 -3.52 18.43
N ALA A 71 11.52 -4.42 17.98
CA ALA A 71 11.37 -4.78 16.57
C ALA A 71 9.90 -4.69 16.16
N ILE A 72 9.68 -4.24 14.93
CA ILE A 72 8.41 -4.41 14.24
C ILE A 72 8.43 -5.74 13.52
N ARG A 73 7.36 -6.51 13.72
CA ARG A 73 7.12 -7.80 13.08
C ARG A 73 5.77 -7.79 12.40
N ASP A 74 5.67 -8.58 11.33
CA ASP A 74 4.44 -8.85 10.61
C ASP A 74 3.70 -7.57 10.19
N MET A 75 4.47 -6.51 9.86
CA MET A 75 3.88 -5.28 9.36
C MET A 75 3.24 -5.55 8.00
N CYS A 76 2.02 -5.06 7.88
CA CYS A 76 1.15 -5.27 6.74
C CYS A 76 0.50 -3.94 6.36
N LEU A 77 0.53 -3.60 5.08
CA LEU A 77 -0.13 -2.44 4.51
C LEU A 77 -1.09 -2.92 3.44
N GLN A 78 -2.38 -2.66 3.64
CA GLN A 78 -3.43 -3.01 2.70
C GLN A 78 -3.99 -1.72 2.09
N PRO A 79 -3.61 -1.39 0.84
CA PRO A 79 -4.26 -0.34 0.09
C PRO A 79 -5.77 -0.59 -0.10
N THR A 80 -6.56 0.47 0.05
CA THR A 80 -8.01 0.47 -0.19
C THR A 80 -8.39 1.42 -1.31
N ASP A 81 -7.69 2.56 -1.40
CA ASP A 81 -8.00 3.63 -2.34
C ASP A 81 -6.73 4.10 -3.05
N TYR A 82 -6.88 4.40 -4.34
CA TYR A 82 -5.78 4.77 -5.22
C TYR A 82 -6.14 6.02 -5.98
N PHE A 83 -5.21 6.96 -6.07
CA PHE A 83 -5.38 8.20 -6.78
C PHE A 83 -4.13 8.46 -7.61
N ALA A 84 -4.29 9.03 -8.79
CA ALA A 84 -3.16 9.60 -9.52
C ALA A 84 -3.46 11.07 -9.83
N LYS A 85 -2.41 11.86 -9.82
CA LYS A 85 -2.47 13.28 -10.14
C LYS A 85 -2.57 13.41 -11.65
N GLU A 86 -3.68 13.97 -12.13
CA GLU A 86 -3.86 14.23 -13.55
C GLU A 86 -3.14 15.50 -13.96
N GLU A 87 -2.62 15.53 -15.19
CA GLU A 87 -2.09 16.75 -15.77
C GLU A 87 -3.25 17.74 -16.00
N PRO A 88 -3.13 18.99 -15.52
CA PRO A 88 -4.21 19.95 -15.66
C PRO A 88 -4.40 20.30 -17.13
N VAL A 89 -5.67 20.36 -17.56
CA VAL A 89 -6.04 20.69 -18.96
C VAL A 89 -5.57 22.10 -19.36
N THR A 90 -5.35 22.98 -18.38
CA THR A 90 -4.79 24.32 -18.58
C THR A 90 -3.74 24.59 -17.53
N GLN A 91 -2.63 25.27 -17.90
CA GLN A 91 -1.54 25.65 -17.00
C GLN A 91 -1.94 26.49 -15.76
N ARG A 92 -3.21 26.94 -15.67
CA ARG A 92 -3.75 27.76 -14.57
C ARG A 92 -4.54 26.95 -13.54
N GLN A 93 -4.78 25.67 -13.77
CA GLN A 93 -5.44 24.79 -12.82
C GLN A 93 -4.39 24.04 -12.01
N ASP A 94 -4.61 23.97 -10.70
CA ASP A 94 -3.78 23.14 -9.84
C ASP A 94 -4.05 21.66 -10.16
N PRO A 95 -3.01 20.83 -10.30
CA PRO A 95 -3.22 19.41 -10.55
C PRO A 95 -3.88 18.73 -9.35
N GLU A 96 -4.96 18.00 -9.59
CA GLU A 96 -5.74 17.30 -8.56
C GLU A 96 -5.54 15.78 -8.62
N PHE A 97 -5.69 15.13 -7.46
CA PHE A 97 -5.67 13.68 -7.35
C PHE A 97 -7.04 13.10 -7.74
N VAL A 98 -7.06 12.34 -8.82
CA VAL A 98 -8.27 11.69 -9.35
C VAL A 98 -8.29 10.22 -8.93
N PRO A 99 -9.43 9.69 -8.45
CA PRO A 99 -9.53 8.30 -8.04
C PRO A 99 -9.38 7.35 -9.24
N GLY A 100 -8.55 6.32 -9.08
CA GLY A 100 -8.34 5.26 -10.07
C GLY A 100 -8.95 3.93 -9.64
N LYS A 101 -9.44 3.16 -10.62
CA LYS A 101 -9.96 1.81 -10.42
C LYS A 101 -8.85 0.77 -10.53
N LEU A 102 -8.70 -0.10 -9.53
CA LEU A 102 -7.72 -1.18 -9.55
C LEU A 102 -7.98 -2.20 -10.67
N LEU A 103 -6.95 -2.53 -11.46
CA LEU A 103 -6.99 -3.54 -12.52
C LEU A 103 -6.29 -4.85 -12.16
N THR A 104 -5.33 -4.80 -11.24
CA THR A 104 -4.40 -5.91 -10.92
C THR A 104 -4.96 -6.93 -9.91
N ARG A 105 -6.24 -6.83 -9.55
CA ARG A 105 -6.93 -7.73 -8.61
C ARG A 105 -6.32 -7.67 -7.20
N ALA A 106 -6.55 -8.68 -6.36
CA ALA A 106 -6.14 -8.72 -4.96
C ALA A 106 -4.65 -9.15 -4.80
N THR A 107 -3.73 -8.32 -5.31
CA THR A 107 -2.27 -8.54 -5.29
C THR A 107 -1.52 -7.28 -4.85
N THR A 108 -2.10 -6.54 -3.91
CA THR A 108 -1.73 -5.13 -3.66
C THR A 108 -1.15 -4.89 -2.27
N SER A 109 -1.39 -5.81 -1.33
CA SER A 109 -0.94 -5.64 0.04
C SER A 109 0.54 -5.96 0.18
N LEU A 110 1.21 -5.17 1.02
CA LEU A 110 2.55 -5.45 1.48
C LEU A 110 2.41 -6.25 2.78
N GLU A 111 3.17 -7.33 2.94
CA GLU A 111 3.03 -8.23 4.08
C GLU A 111 4.39 -8.68 4.62
N GLN A 112 4.38 -9.18 5.86
CA GLN A 112 5.56 -9.76 6.52
C GLN A 112 6.75 -8.80 6.60
N ILE A 113 6.48 -7.49 6.59
CA ILE A 113 7.52 -6.48 6.75
C ILE A 113 8.04 -6.54 8.19
N ARG A 114 9.36 -6.49 8.32
CA ARG A 114 10.09 -6.55 9.57
C ARG A 114 11.07 -5.39 9.63
N GLY A 115 11.35 -4.96 10.84
CA GLY A 115 12.23 -3.83 11.04
C GLY A 115 12.55 -3.57 12.50
N LYS A 116 13.39 -2.57 12.74
CA LYS A 116 13.74 -2.07 14.06
C LYS A 116 12.83 -0.93 14.47
N LEU A 117 12.51 -0.88 15.76
CA LEU A 117 11.91 0.29 16.39
C LEU A 117 12.95 0.85 17.36
N GLU A 118 13.65 1.88 16.91
CA GLU A 118 14.68 2.57 17.68
C GLU A 118 14.05 3.63 18.57
N VAL A 119 14.66 3.83 19.75
CA VAL A 119 14.25 4.84 20.72
C VAL A 119 15.47 5.69 21.04
N ASP A 120 15.37 7.00 20.80
CA ASP A 120 16.47 7.90 21.15
C ASP A 120 16.41 8.36 22.61
N ASP A 121 17.46 9.06 23.07
CA ASP A 121 17.56 9.57 24.45
C ASP A 121 16.45 10.58 24.82
N ARG A 122 15.74 11.12 23.82
CA ARG A 122 14.62 12.05 23.98
C ARG A 122 13.26 11.35 23.95
N GLY A 123 13.25 10.02 23.77
CA GLY A 123 12.04 9.21 23.66
C GLY A 123 11.36 9.29 22.29
N ASN A 124 12.05 9.76 21.24
CA ASN A 124 11.54 9.70 19.88
C ASN A 124 11.69 8.29 19.33
N LEU A 125 10.65 7.82 18.65
CA LEU A 125 10.61 6.50 18.04
C LEU A 125 10.94 6.60 16.56
N THR A 126 11.86 5.77 16.08
CA THR A 126 12.17 5.64 14.65
C THR A 126 11.95 4.20 14.21
N LEU A 127 11.02 4.02 13.28
CA LEU A 127 10.79 2.78 12.55
C LEU A 127 11.78 2.68 11.38
N ARG A 128 12.53 1.58 11.30
CA ARG A 128 13.39 1.25 10.16
C ARG A 128 13.02 -0.10 9.60
N GLU A 129 12.58 -0.13 8.35
CA GLU A 129 12.35 -1.37 7.61
C GLU A 129 13.67 -2.06 7.26
N GLU A 130 13.68 -3.40 7.32
CA GLU A 130 14.86 -4.23 7.04
C GLU A 130 14.59 -5.32 6.01
N ASP A 131 13.41 -5.96 6.05
CA ASP A 131 13.06 -7.07 5.17
C ASP A 131 11.54 -7.28 5.08
N GLY A 132 11.08 -8.00 4.06
CA GLY A 132 9.70 -8.44 3.90
C GLY A 132 9.19 -8.40 2.45
N ILE A 133 7.88 -8.59 2.29
CA ILE A 133 7.21 -8.37 1.00
C ILE A 133 6.80 -6.90 0.96
N ASP A 134 7.78 -6.05 0.71
CA ASP A 134 7.76 -4.59 0.81
C ASP A 134 7.51 -3.89 -0.55
N PHE A 135 7.14 -4.63 -1.60
CA PHE A 135 6.71 -4.06 -2.88
C PHE A 135 5.65 -4.91 -3.60
N GLN A 136 4.79 -4.25 -4.38
CA GLN A 136 3.85 -4.87 -5.32
C GLN A 136 3.68 -4.02 -6.58
N PRO A 137 3.74 -4.61 -7.79
CA PRO A 137 3.37 -3.90 -9.01
C PRO A 137 1.84 -3.76 -9.08
N ILE A 138 1.37 -2.52 -9.14
CA ILE A 138 -0.05 -2.19 -9.21
C ILE A 138 -0.34 -1.45 -10.51
N THR A 139 -1.54 -1.64 -11.05
CA THR A 139 -2.06 -0.85 -12.16
C THR A 139 -3.48 -0.41 -11.84
N ILE A 140 -3.71 0.89 -11.95
CA ILE A 140 -5.01 1.53 -11.80
C ILE A 140 -5.43 2.16 -13.12
N GLN A 141 -6.74 2.28 -13.33
CA GLN A 141 -7.34 2.93 -14.48
C GLN A 141 -8.04 4.21 -14.04
N LEU A 142 -7.63 5.34 -14.60
CA LEU A 142 -8.28 6.63 -14.39
C LEU A 142 -9.55 6.75 -15.24
N PRO A 143 -10.44 7.70 -14.91
CA PRO A 143 -11.51 8.12 -15.82
C PRO A 143 -10.94 8.41 -17.22
N GLY A 144 -11.63 7.96 -18.27
CA GLY A 144 -11.13 8.05 -19.65
C GLY A 144 -10.23 6.88 -20.08
N GLY A 145 -9.95 5.93 -19.19
CA GLY A 145 -9.33 4.65 -19.54
C GLY A 145 -7.80 4.63 -19.51
N LYS A 146 -7.15 5.75 -19.15
CA LYS A 146 -5.70 5.82 -18.97
C LYS A 146 -5.26 4.87 -17.85
N GLU A 147 -4.33 3.98 -18.16
CA GLU A 147 -3.73 3.07 -17.19
C GLU A 147 -2.47 3.68 -16.59
N VAL A 148 -2.38 3.67 -15.25
CA VAL A 148 -1.24 4.15 -14.49
C VAL A 148 -0.64 2.97 -13.72
N PRO A 149 0.39 2.31 -14.27
CA PRO A 149 1.17 1.32 -13.54
C PRO A 149 2.15 2.03 -12.58
N PHE A 150 2.33 1.48 -11.39
CA PHE A 150 3.30 1.95 -10.40
C PHE A 150 3.76 0.80 -9.51
N MET A 151 4.90 0.97 -8.85
CA MET A 151 5.45 -0.02 -7.93
C MET A 151 5.14 0.41 -6.49
N PHE A 152 4.02 -0.02 -5.93
CA PHE A 152 3.69 0.29 -4.53
C PHE A 152 4.73 -0.33 -3.62
N THR A 153 5.42 0.45 -2.79
CA THR A 153 6.53 -0.05 -1.98
C THR A 153 6.73 0.76 -0.72
N VAL A 154 7.44 0.17 0.24
CA VAL A 154 8.02 0.86 1.40
C VAL A 154 9.49 0.45 1.62
N LYS A 155 10.20 0.14 0.53
CA LYS A 155 11.62 -0.26 0.54
C LYS A 155 12.51 0.75 1.27
N GLY A 156 13.27 0.29 2.26
CA GLY A 156 14.16 1.13 3.04
C GLY A 156 13.42 2.23 3.80
N LEU A 157 12.18 1.97 4.23
CA LEU A 157 11.38 2.91 4.99
C LEU A 157 12.09 3.32 6.28
N VAL A 158 12.20 4.63 6.47
CA VAL A 158 12.59 5.25 7.74
C VAL A 158 11.49 6.22 8.14
N ALA A 159 10.74 5.91 9.20
CA ALA A 159 9.63 6.72 9.68
C ALA A 159 9.80 7.13 11.14
N ASN A 160 9.63 8.42 11.42
CA ASN A 160 9.77 8.98 12.76
C ASN A 160 8.40 9.25 13.36
N ALA A 161 8.21 8.89 14.62
CA ALA A 161 7.04 9.28 15.38
C ALA A 161 7.00 10.80 15.56
N GLN A 162 5.83 11.41 15.35
CA GLN A 162 5.64 12.85 15.48
C GLN A 162 5.47 13.31 16.92
N SER A 163 5.07 12.40 17.81
CA SER A 163 4.99 12.66 19.25
C SER A 163 6.24 12.12 19.95
N ALA A 164 6.89 13.01 20.71
CA ALA A 164 8.00 12.64 21.59
C ALA A 164 7.44 12.01 22.87
N ALA A 165 7.16 10.71 22.80
CA ALA A 165 6.79 9.91 23.95
C ALA A 165 7.32 8.48 23.78
N PRO A 166 7.91 7.89 24.84
CA PRO A 166 8.37 6.50 24.83
C PRO A 166 7.18 5.54 24.99
N ALA A 167 6.12 5.76 24.22
CA ALA A 167 4.93 4.93 24.21
C ALA A 167 4.19 5.07 22.88
N ILE A 168 3.63 3.97 22.39
CA ILE A 168 2.74 3.97 21.24
C ILE A 168 1.29 3.99 21.72
N THR A 169 0.54 4.99 21.25
CA THR A 169 -0.88 5.22 21.57
C THR A 169 -1.66 5.45 20.29
N THR A 170 -2.98 5.68 20.41
CA THR A 170 -3.84 6.08 19.28
C THR A 170 -3.61 7.54 18.82
N SER A 171 -2.60 8.22 19.37
CA SER A 171 -2.16 9.56 18.95
C SER A 171 -0.72 9.54 18.43
N THR A 172 -0.16 8.35 18.22
CA THR A 172 1.17 8.18 17.65
C THR A 172 1.02 8.09 16.13
N ASP A 173 1.58 9.08 15.45
CA ASP A 173 1.68 9.10 13.99
C ASP A 173 3.15 8.95 13.60
N PHE A 174 3.46 8.11 12.61
CA PHE A 174 4.79 8.00 12.03
C PHE A 174 4.79 8.66 10.65
N GLN A 175 5.81 9.47 10.38
CA GLN A 175 6.03 10.04 9.04
C GLN A 175 7.42 9.66 8.56
N GLY A 176 7.50 9.19 7.33
CA GLY A 176 8.72 8.63 6.80
C GLY A 176 8.88 8.77 5.31
N GLN A 177 10.08 8.41 4.87
CA GLN A 177 10.43 8.30 3.46
C GLN A 177 10.92 6.89 3.16
N TYR A 178 10.72 6.48 1.92
CA TYR A 178 11.17 5.20 1.40
C TYR A 178 11.67 5.36 -0.04
N VAL A 179 12.34 4.33 -0.53
CA VAL A 179 12.92 4.28 -1.87
C VAL A 179 11.91 3.66 -2.83
N VAL A 180 11.73 4.30 -3.98
CA VAL A 180 10.90 3.79 -5.08
C VAL A 180 11.83 3.28 -6.18
N THR A 181 12.00 1.97 -6.24
CA THR A 181 12.81 1.33 -7.27
C THR A 181 12.10 1.37 -8.64
N PRO A 182 12.84 1.29 -9.75
CA PRO A 182 12.23 1.18 -11.08
C PRO A 182 11.20 0.05 -11.14
N TYR A 183 10.06 0.30 -11.78
CA TYR A 183 8.99 -0.71 -11.96
C TYR A 183 9.48 -1.94 -12.75
N ARG A 184 10.43 -1.76 -13.67
CA ARG A 184 11.07 -2.83 -14.44
C ARG A 184 12.52 -3.02 -13.95
N GLY A 185 12.90 -4.27 -13.70
CA GLY A 185 14.28 -4.61 -13.38
C GLY A 185 15.21 -4.54 -14.59
N GLY A 186 16.52 -4.59 -14.35
CA GLY A 186 17.53 -4.39 -15.41
C GLY A 186 17.51 -5.40 -16.56
N GLY A 187 16.96 -6.60 -16.34
CA GLY A 187 16.80 -7.62 -17.39
C GLY A 187 15.54 -7.46 -18.26
N PHE A 188 14.74 -6.41 -18.07
CA PHE A 188 13.54 -6.20 -18.88
C PHE A 188 13.90 -5.73 -20.29
N LEU A 189 13.18 -6.27 -21.28
CA LEU A 189 13.27 -5.87 -22.68
C LEU A 189 11.93 -5.26 -23.11
N ASP A 190 11.98 -4.13 -23.78
CA ASP A 190 10.80 -3.58 -24.44
C ASP A 190 10.35 -4.46 -25.63
N THR A 191 9.22 -4.12 -26.24
CA THR A 191 8.64 -4.90 -27.35
C THR A 191 9.52 -4.95 -28.60
N ARG A 192 10.56 -4.10 -28.67
CA ARG A 192 11.57 -4.07 -29.74
C ARG A 192 12.89 -4.70 -29.32
N GLY A 193 12.94 -5.33 -28.15
CA GLY A 193 14.13 -6.01 -27.64
C GLY A 193 15.18 -5.08 -27.06
N ARG A 194 14.84 -3.83 -26.74
CA ARG A 194 15.77 -2.85 -26.13
C ARG A 194 15.65 -2.89 -24.61
N GLY A 195 16.76 -2.84 -23.91
CA GLY A 195 16.78 -2.93 -22.44
C GLY A 195 18.00 -2.25 -21.84
N PRO A 196 18.03 -2.05 -20.51
CA PRO A 196 19.11 -1.31 -19.85
C PRO A 196 20.35 -2.17 -19.62
N ALA A 197 20.22 -3.44 -19.20
CA ALA A 197 21.37 -4.33 -18.96
C ALA A 197 21.61 -5.34 -20.11
N SER A 198 20.61 -5.54 -20.96
CA SER A 198 20.66 -6.47 -22.09
C SER A 198 19.72 -6.00 -23.19
N GLY A 199 19.88 -6.51 -24.41
CA GLY A 199 19.05 -6.15 -25.55
C GLY A 199 19.74 -5.23 -26.53
N TYR A 200 18.98 -4.71 -27.49
CA TYR A 200 19.47 -3.75 -28.47
C TYR A 200 19.56 -2.34 -27.86
N ASP A 201 20.51 -1.56 -28.36
CA ASP A 201 20.75 -0.16 -28.02
C ASP A 201 20.09 0.82 -28.99
N SER A 202 19.50 0.32 -30.07
CA SER A 202 19.00 1.10 -31.20
C SER A 202 17.71 0.52 -31.79
N ALA A 203 17.03 1.30 -32.63
CA ALA A 203 15.77 0.90 -33.25
C ALA A 203 15.98 0.07 -34.52
N LEU A 204 16.33 -1.23 -34.38
CA LEU A 204 16.59 -2.14 -35.51
C LEU A 204 15.44 -2.26 -36.53
N GLY A 205 14.19 -1.96 -36.13
CA GLY A 205 13.05 -1.93 -37.04
C GLY A 205 13.10 -0.79 -38.06
N LEU A 206 13.94 0.21 -37.82
CA LEU A 206 14.10 1.41 -38.65
C LEU A 206 15.59 1.66 -38.93
N PRO A 207 16.27 0.82 -39.75
CA PRO A 207 17.72 0.91 -39.93
C PRO A 207 18.24 2.29 -40.34
N ALA A 208 17.49 3.01 -41.18
CA ALA A 208 17.85 4.35 -41.64
C ALA A 208 17.73 5.44 -40.55
N LYS A 209 17.02 5.18 -39.46
CA LYS A 209 16.80 6.10 -38.33
C LYS A 209 17.16 5.47 -36.98
N ALA A 210 17.93 4.39 -36.98
CA ALA A 210 18.11 3.54 -35.78
C ALA A 210 18.61 4.33 -34.57
N ASP A 211 19.50 5.30 -34.83
CA ASP A 211 20.17 6.15 -33.84
C ASP A 211 19.76 7.63 -33.96
N SER A 212 18.60 7.93 -34.53
CA SER A 212 18.14 9.32 -34.60
C SER A 212 17.92 9.89 -33.21
N ASP A 213 18.27 11.16 -32.99
CA ASP A 213 18.05 11.87 -31.72
C ASP A 213 16.58 11.83 -31.26
N GLU A 214 15.63 11.76 -32.20
CA GLU A 214 14.20 11.61 -31.94
C GLU A 214 13.84 10.32 -31.17
N LEU A 215 14.68 9.27 -31.28
CA LEU A 215 14.49 7.97 -30.64
C LEU A 215 15.42 7.74 -29.46
N ALA A 216 16.27 8.72 -29.12
CA ALA A 216 17.26 8.58 -28.06
C ALA A 216 16.60 8.27 -26.71
N ARG A 217 15.45 8.88 -26.42
CA ARG A 217 14.68 8.68 -25.20
C ARG A 217 14.14 7.25 -25.07
N GLU A 218 13.74 6.65 -26.19
CA GLU A 218 13.20 5.29 -26.23
C GLU A 218 14.29 4.23 -26.34
N ASN A 219 15.42 4.55 -26.96
CA ASN A 219 16.57 3.64 -27.14
C ASN A 219 17.37 3.49 -25.84
N ILE A 220 17.68 4.61 -25.19
CA ILE A 220 18.53 4.63 -24.00
C ILE A 220 17.64 4.43 -22.77
N LYS A 221 17.56 3.19 -22.29
CA LYS A 221 16.75 2.83 -21.11
C LYS A 221 17.39 3.35 -19.83
N GLN A 222 16.62 4.06 -19.02
CA GLN A 222 17.05 4.64 -17.76
C GLN A 222 16.36 3.93 -16.59
N LEU A 223 17.14 3.50 -15.61
CA LEU A 223 16.64 2.96 -14.35
C LEU A 223 16.75 4.05 -13.28
N THR A 224 15.70 4.86 -13.14
CA THR A 224 15.62 5.91 -12.14
C THR A 224 15.11 5.36 -10.82
N THR A 225 15.74 5.77 -9.72
CA THR A 225 15.27 5.47 -8.37
C THR A 225 14.78 6.76 -7.76
N ASP A 226 13.55 6.75 -7.28
CA ASP A 226 12.88 7.92 -6.72
C ASP A 226 12.63 7.72 -5.22
N ARG A 227 11.96 8.70 -4.60
CA ARG A 227 11.56 8.65 -3.20
C ARG A 227 10.05 8.81 -3.08
N GLY A 228 9.47 8.09 -2.13
CA GLY A 228 8.10 8.27 -1.69
C GLY A 228 8.05 8.70 -0.24
N ASN A 229 6.91 9.24 0.17
CA ASN A 229 6.61 9.61 1.54
C ASN A 229 5.42 8.80 2.05
N ILE A 230 5.40 8.48 3.33
CA ILE A 230 4.27 7.78 3.96
C ILE A 230 3.98 8.35 5.35
N ASP A 231 2.70 8.49 5.63
CA ASP A 231 2.13 8.82 6.93
C ASP A 231 1.38 7.59 7.46
N LEU A 232 1.79 7.06 8.61
CA LEU A 232 1.11 5.99 9.33
C LEU A 232 0.43 6.56 10.57
N LYS A 233 -0.89 6.43 10.67
CA LYS A 233 -1.68 6.96 11.79
C LYS A 233 -2.22 5.83 12.65
N VAL A 234 -1.67 5.67 13.86
CA VAL A 234 -2.10 4.59 14.76
C VAL A 234 -3.49 4.90 15.31
N ALA A 235 -4.45 4.02 15.05
CA ALA A 235 -5.82 4.18 15.52
C ALA A 235 -6.18 3.19 16.65
N LYS A 236 -5.49 2.04 16.70
CA LYS A 236 -5.78 0.93 17.60
C LYS A 236 -4.48 0.36 18.15
N VAL A 237 -4.47 0.05 19.45
CA VAL A 237 -3.32 -0.51 20.17
C VAL A 237 -3.82 -1.58 21.14
N ASN A 238 -3.22 -2.78 21.06
CA ASN A 238 -3.40 -3.85 22.03
C ASN A 238 -2.08 -4.06 22.80
N ALA A 239 -2.02 -3.55 24.04
CA ALA A 239 -0.83 -3.60 24.86
C ALA A 239 -0.41 -5.02 25.26
N ASN A 240 -1.37 -5.96 25.36
CA ASN A 240 -1.09 -7.33 25.80
C ASN A 240 -0.33 -8.14 24.75
N THR A 241 -0.58 -7.86 23.47
CA THR A 241 -0.02 -8.59 22.33
C THR A 241 1.04 -7.79 21.57
N GLY A 242 1.21 -6.51 21.90
CA GLY A 242 2.09 -5.58 21.19
C GLY A 242 1.56 -5.16 19.81
N GLU A 243 0.29 -5.43 19.51
CA GLU A 243 -0.29 -5.16 18.19
C GLU A 243 -0.74 -3.70 18.07
N ILE A 244 -0.47 -3.11 16.91
CA ILE A 244 -0.93 -1.79 16.51
C ILE A 244 -1.60 -1.86 15.14
N ALA A 245 -2.63 -1.06 14.93
CA ALA A 245 -3.31 -0.95 13.65
C ALA A 245 -3.82 0.46 13.42
N GLY A 246 -4.00 0.83 12.17
CA GLY A 246 -4.38 2.19 11.81
C GLY A 246 -4.58 2.39 10.32
N THR A 247 -4.49 3.63 9.89
CA THR A 247 -4.57 4.02 8.48
C THR A 247 -3.24 4.53 7.98
N PHE A 248 -3.02 4.46 6.67
CA PHE A 248 -1.86 5.09 6.05
C PHE A 248 -2.28 5.92 4.84
N GLU A 249 -1.48 6.94 4.57
CA GLU A 249 -1.46 7.68 3.31
C GLU A 249 -0.02 7.69 2.79
N SER A 250 0.15 7.37 1.52
CA SER A 250 1.45 7.24 0.88
C SER A 250 1.44 7.95 -0.45
N GLU A 251 2.51 8.66 -0.77
CA GLU A 251 2.70 9.35 -2.04
C GLU A 251 4.02 8.96 -2.68
N GLN A 252 3.98 8.56 -3.95
CA GLN A 252 5.14 8.15 -4.73
C GLN A 252 4.93 8.36 -6.24
N PRO A 253 6.01 8.46 -7.03
CA PRO A 253 5.90 8.48 -8.48
C PRO A 253 5.44 7.14 -9.07
N SER A 254 4.81 7.22 -10.24
CA SER A 254 4.41 6.09 -11.08
C SER A 254 5.56 5.55 -11.94
N HIS A 255 5.27 4.55 -12.77
CA HIS A 255 6.19 4.00 -13.75
C HIS A 255 6.61 5.01 -14.84
N THR A 256 7.91 5.12 -15.12
CA THR A 256 8.47 5.99 -16.18
C THR A 256 8.73 5.31 -17.53
N ASP A 257 8.40 4.02 -17.68
CA ASP A 257 8.77 3.21 -18.86
C ASP A 257 10.26 3.26 -19.19
N MET A 258 11.07 3.09 -18.14
CA MET A 258 12.53 3.17 -18.20
C MET A 258 13.02 4.50 -18.81
N GLY A 259 12.39 5.61 -18.42
CA GLY A 259 12.71 6.97 -18.89
C GLY A 259 11.97 7.43 -20.15
N ALA A 260 11.16 6.56 -20.77
CA ALA A 260 10.42 6.92 -21.98
C ALA A 260 9.26 7.90 -21.73
N LYS A 261 8.77 8.01 -20.49
CA LYS A 261 7.73 8.99 -20.10
C LYS A 261 7.96 9.55 -18.70
N GLU A 262 7.33 10.70 -18.41
CA GLU A 262 7.32 11.26 -17.07
C GLU A 262 6.42 10.43 -16.12
N PRO A 263 6.79 10.31 -14.83
CA PRO A 263 5.94 9.67 -13.85
C PRO A 263 4.79 10.59 -13.43
N GLU A 264 3.66 9.98 -13.09
CA GLU A 264 2.55 10.65 -12.41
C GLU A 264 2.70 10.50 -10.89
N ASP A 265 2.31 11.53 -10.11
CA ASP A 265 2.23 11.38 -8.65
C ASP A 265 1.06 10.47 -8.29
N VAL A 266 1.32 9.37 -7.58
CA VAL A 266 0.32 8.41 -7.12
C VAL A 266 0.17 8.52 -5.60
N ARG A 267 -1.08 8.69 -5.16
CA ARG A 267 -1.44 8.64 -3.74
C ARG A 267 -2.19 7.34 -3.45
N VAL A 268 -1.74 6.63 -2.42
CA VAL A 268 -2.34 5.39 -1.95
C VAL A 268 -2.80 5.58 -0.51
N ARG A 269 -4.05 5.21 -0.24
CA ARG A 269 -4.60 5.18 1.12
C ARG A 269 -5.00 3.77 1.48
N GLY A 270 -4.93 3.45 2.76
CA GLY A 270 -5.32 2.14 3.23
C GLY A 270 -5.24 1.97 4.73
N VAL A 271 -5.24 0.72 5.14
CA VAL A 271 -5.09 0.30 6.53
C VAL A 271 -3.76 -0.40 6.72
N PHE A 272 -3.18 -0.27 7.91
CA PHE A 272 -1.99 -1.02 8.27
C PHE A 272 -2.17 -1.75 9.60
N TYR A 273 -1.39 -2.81 9.76
CA TYR A 273 -1.23 -3.59 10.97
C TYR A 273 0.26 -3.80 11.21
N ALA A 274 0.68 -3.85 12.46
CA ALA A 274 2.03 -4.25 12.84
C ALA A 274 2.02 -4.81 14.26
N ARG A 275 3.05 -5.61 14.59
CA ARG A 275 3.28 -6.07 15.95
C ARG A 275 4.63 -5.61 16.44
N VAL A 276 4.64 -4.88 17.54
CA VAL A 276 5.84 -4.46 18.26
C VAL A 276 6.21 -5.59 19.23
N ALA A 277 7.46 -6.03 19.19
CA ALA A 277 8.00 -7.00 20.11
C ALA A 277 9.36 -6.54 20.61
N GLU A 278 9.74 -6.94 21.83
CA GLU A 278 11.11 -6.80 22.29
C GLU A 278 12.05 -7.62 21.37
N ALA A 279 13.14 -7.00 20.92
CA ALA A 279 14.16 -7.66 20.14
C ALA A 279 14.99 -8.56 21.08
N LEU A 280 15.06 -9.85 20.76
CA LEU A 280 15.88 -10.84 21.46
C LEU A 280 17.36 -10.68 21.08
#